data_AF-X0XQI2-F1
#
_entry.id   AF-X0XQI2-F1
#
_cell.length_a   1.000
_cell.length_b   1.000
_cell.length_c   1.000
_cell.angle_alpha   90.00
_cell.angle_beta   90.00
_cell.angle_gamma   90.00
#
_symmetry.space_group_name_H-M   'P 1'
#
loop_
_entity.id
_entity.type
_entity.pdbx_description
1 polymer ?
#
loop_
_entity_poly.entity_id
_entity_poly.type
_entity_poly.pdbx_seq_one_letter_code
_entity_poly.pdbx_strand_id
1 'polypeptide(L)'
;SSQVIDTVRNDIFDPTQFGIEEALSIYVAVYIVDTVLLYSYSAFGMPVSTTATLVFSLGGAAFALGGAGAVNWPTAGTVIAAIVCSIVVTGIAAFFIQRMVRGAIRDRTKNLTVLLAHGSWIGGGMLAGLTYFMLVKGMKHVGFVKHLNQEFVQSYAPIVVLLALWMAYGIVIHALLVTFGKRAARRLFPALAIIGTFAMAFAFGQNDLANCAAPGLAALNLIQHREAGVAAATQVPIA
;
A
#
# COMPACT_ATOMS: atom_id res chain seq x y z
N SER A 1 -12.11 5.12 3.50
CA SER A 1 -12.26 4.15 2.41
C SER A 1 -10.90 3.63 1.99
N SER A 2 -10.51 2.46 2.49
CA SER A 2 -9.33 1.73 2.00
C SER A 2 -9.57 1.39 0.53
N GLN A 3 -8.80 1.98 -0.37
CA GLN A 3 -8.92 1.83 -1.82
C GLN A 3 -9.02 0.36 -2.24
N VAL A 4 -8.36 -0.55 -1.51
CA VAL A 4 -8.40 -1.99 -1.84
C VAL A 4 -9.78 -2.60 -1.61
N ILE A 5 -10.55 -2.15 -0.60
CA ILE A 5 -11.88 -2.69 -0.32
C ILE A 5 -12.91 -2.21 -1.36
N ASP A 6 -12.82 -0.94 -1.77
CA ASP A 6 -13.69 -0.38 -2.81
C ASP A 6 -13.38 -0.97 -4.20
N THR A 7 -12.10 -1.20 -4.52
CA THR A 7 -11.67 -1.86 -5.76
C THR A 7 -12.07 -3.34 -5.77
N VAL A 8 -11.86 -4.08 -4.68
CA VAL A 8 -12.19 -5.52 -4.65
C VAL A 8 -13.71 -5.77 -4.74
N ARG A 9 -14.53 -4.85 -4.23
CA ARG A 9 -15.98 -5.02 -4.15
C ARG A 9 -16.75 -4.60 -5.41
N ASN A 10 -16.27 -3.62 -6.18
CA ASN A 10 -17.02 -3.10 -7.34
C ASN A 10 -16.44 -3.52 -8.69
N ASP A 11 -15.16 -3.90 -8.74
CA ASP A 11 -14.47 -4.06 -10.02
C ASP A 11 -14.40 -5.53 -10.49
N ILE A 12 -14.36 -6.52 -9.58
CA ILE A 12 -14.14 -7.93 -9.93
C ILE A 12 -15.39 -8.81 -9.75
N PHE A 13 -16.17 -8.51 -8.70
CA PHE A 13 -17.38 -9.25 -8.32
C PHE A 13 -18.50 -8.26 -8.12
N ASP A 14 -19.61 -8.45 -8.84
CA ASP A 14 -20.83 -7.68 -8.60
C ASP A 14 -21.78 -8.50 -7.72
N PRO A 15 -21.86 -8.21 -6.41
CA PRO A 15 -22.73 -8.96 -5.52
C PRO A 15 -24.21 -8.86 -5.91
N THR A 16 -24.62 -7.84 -6.65
CA THR A 16 -26.03 -7.65 -7.02
C THR A 16 -26.54 -8.67 -8.04
N GLN A 17 -25.63 -9.39 -8.70
CA GLN A 17 -25.96 -10.48 -9.62
C GLN A 17 -26.30 -11.80 -8.89
N PHE A 18 -26.05 -11.86 -7.58
CA PHE A 18 -26.22 -13.06 -6.76
C PHE A 18 -27.33 -12.89 -5.74
N GLY A 19 -27.96 -14.00 -5.36
CA GLY A 19 -28.82 -14.03 -4.19
C GLY A 19 -28.02 -13.77 -2.90
N ILE A 20 -28.70 -13.34 -1.84
CA ILE A 20 -28.07 -13.08 -0.52
C ILE A 20 -27.26 -14.30 -0.03
N GLU A 21 -27.83 -15.51 -0.17
CA GLU A 21 -27.16 -16.74 0.29
C GLU A 21 -25.94 -17.11 -0.58
N GLU A 22 -26.02 -16.88 -1.89
CA GLU A 22 -24.90 -17.11 -2.81
C GLU A 22 -23.76 -16.12 -2.53
N ALA A 23 -24.07 -14.83 -2.42
CA ALA A 23 -23.09 -13.80 -2.08
C ALA A 23 -22.45 -14.07 -0.70
N LEU A 24 -23.25 -14.48 0.29
CA LEU A 24 -22.74 -14.87 1.60
C LEU A 24 -21.79 -16.06 1.52
N SER A 25 -22.15 -17.09 0.74
CA SER A 25 -21.30 -18.27 0.55
C SER A 25 -19.96 -17.91 -0.09
N ILE A 26 -19.94 -16.97 -1.04
CA ILE A 26 -18.72 -16.45 -1.68
C ILE A 26 -17.83 -15.78 -0.64
N TYR A 27 -18.35 -14.81 0.11
CA TYR A 27 -17.55 -14.07 1.08
C TYR A 27 -16.98 -14.95 2.19
N VAL A 28 -17.76 -15.92 2.68
CA VAL A 28 -17.30 -16.89 3.69
C VAL A 28 -16.24 -17.83 3.11
N ALA A 29 -16.45 -18.35 1.90
CA ALA A 29 -15.48 -19.22 1.24
C ALA A 29 -14.14 -18.50 1.01
N VAL A 30 -14.20 -17.27 0.49
CA VAL A 30 -13.04 -16.39 0.30
C VAL A 30 -12.30 -16.16 1.61
N TYR A 31 -13.02 -15.80 2.67
CA TYR A 31 -12.41 -15.56 3.99
C TYR A 31 -11.65 -16.79 4.52
N ILE A 32 -12.23 -17.98 4.38
CA ILE A 32 -11.61 -19.24 4.79
C ILE A 32 -10.38 -19.52 3.93
N VAL A 33 -10.50 -19.45 2.60
CA VAL A 33 -9.40 -19.73 1.66
C VAL A 33 -8.24 -18.79 1.89
N ASP A 34 -8.49 -17.48 2.01
CA ASP A 34 -7.46 -16.48 2.23
C ASP A 34 -6.75 -16.69 3.57
N THR A 35 -7.50 -17.03 4.63
CA THR A 35 -6.94 -17.32 5.97
C THR A 35 -6.07 -18.57 5.96
N VAL A 36 -6.55 -19.66 5.34
CA VAL A 36 -5.80 -20.92 5.25
C VAL A 36 -4.53 -20.72 4.43
N LEU A 37 -4.61 -20.07 3.27
CA LEU A 37 -3.45 -19.77 2.44
C LEU A 37 -2.44 -18.90 3.19
N LEU A 38 -2.89 -17.81 3.81
CA LEU A 38 -1.99 -16.91 4.55
C LEU A 38 -1.29 -17.66 5.69
N TYR A 39 -2.02 -18.48 6.45
CA TYR A 39 -1.45 -19.27 7.54
C TYR A 39 -0.45 -20.32 7.03
N SER A 40 -0.82 -21.09 6.00
CA SER A 40 0.05 -22.13 5.44
C SER A 40 1.34 -21.55 4.87
N TYR A 41 1.27 -20.50 4.05
CA TYR A 41 2.47 -19.89 3.46
C TYR A 41 3.35 -19.24 4.53
N SER A 42 2.75 -18.60 5.53
CA SER A 42 3.49 -18.05 6.68
C SER A 42 4.19 -19.13 7.50
N ALA A 43 3.55 -20.29 7.70
CA ALA A 43 4.15 -21.42 8.41
C ALA A 43 5.39 -21.98 7.69
N PHE A 44 5.41 -21.94 6.36
CA PHE A 44 6.57 -22.32 5.56
C PHE A 44 7.59 -21.17 5.33
N GLY A 45 7.36 -19.99 5.91
CA GLY A 45 8.22 -18.82 5.71
C GLY A 45 8.23 -18.30 4.27
N MET A 46 7.21 -18.64 3.48
CA MET A 46 7.09 -18.20 2.08
C MET A 46 6.29 -16.90 2.00
N PRO A 47 6.78 -15.88 1.27
CA PRO A 47 6.02 -14.65 1.06
C PRO A 47 4.81 -14.93 0.16
N VAL A 48 3.64 -14.41 0.54
CA VAL A 48 2.40 -14.49 -0.24
C VAL A 48 1.80 -13.09 -0.42
N SER A 49 1.19 -12.83 -1.58
CA SER A 49 0.51 -11.57 -1.84
C SER A 49 -0.96 -11.68 -1.43
N THR A 50 -1.33 -11.06 -0.30
CA THR A 50 -2.72 -11.02 0.21
C THR A 50 -3.69 -10.43 -0.82
N THR A 51 -3.27 -9.39 -1.56
CA THR A 51 -4.08 -8.75 -2.60
C THR A 51 -4.34 -9.67 -3.78
N ALA A 52 -3.31 -10.38 -4.26
CA ALA A 52 -3.49 -11.34 -5.34
C ALA A 52 -4.40 -12.50 -4.90
N THR A 53 -4.18 -13.03 -3.70
CA THR A 53 -5.00 -14.11 -3.14
C THR A 53 -6.47 -13.72 -3.09
N LEU A 54 -6.79 -12.55 -2.52
CA LEU A 54 -8.15 -12.04 -2.42
C LEU A 54 -8.83 -11.84 -3.78
N VAL A 55 -8.10 -11.26 -4.76
CA VAL A 55 -8.60 -11.03 -6.12
C VAL A 55 -8.94 -12.36 -6.82
N PHE A 56 -8.04 -13.35 -6.74
CA PHE A 56 -8.23 -14.64 -7.39
C PHE A 56 -9.26 -15.52 -6.67
N SER A 57 -9.33 -15.48 -5.34
CA SER A 57 -10.31 -16.24 -4.57
C SER A 57 -11.73 -15.71 -4.81
N LEU A 58 -11.93 -14.40 -4.85
CA LEU A 58 -13.23 -13.80 -5.22
C LEU A 58 -13.64 -14.13 -6.65
N GLY A 59 -12.72 -13.95 -7.61
CA GLY A 59 -12.99 -14.30 -9.01
C GLY A 59 -13.32 -15.78 -9.20
N GLY A 60 -12.59 -16.66 -8.50
CA GLY A 60 -12.83 -18.11 -8.53
C GLY A 60 -14.17 -18.51 -7.89
N ALA A 61 -14.52 -17.91 -6.76
CA ALA A 61 -15.79 -18.17 -6.09
C ALA A 61 -17.00 -17.66 -6.91
N ALA A 62 -16.87 -16.48 -7.52
CA ALA A 62 -17.86 -15.94 -8.44
C ALA A 62 -18.04 -16.83 -9.69
N PHE A 63 -16.93 -17.32 -10.27
CA PHE A 63 -16.96 -18.25 -11.38
C PHE A 63 -17.65 -19.58 -11.01
N ALA A 64 -17.40 -20.10 -9.81
CA ALA A 64 -17.96 -21.38 -9.37
C ALA A 64 -19.48 -21.36 -9.22
N LEU A 65 -20.06 -20.24 -8.77
CA LEU A 65 -21.50 -20.12 -8.51
C LEU A 65 -22.28 -19.46 -9.64
N GLY A 66 -21.73 -18.41 -10.26
CA GLY A 66 -22.40 -17.65 -11.32
C GLY A 66 -21.89 -17.95 -12.73
N GLY A 67 -20.94 -18.89 -12.88
CA GLY A 67 -20.32 -19.23 -14.15
C GLY A 67 -19.47 -18.10 -14.74
N ALA A 68 -19.09 -18.24 -16.01
CA ALA A 68 -18.24 -17.26 -16.69
C ALA A 68 -18.88 -15.86 -16.82
N GLY A 69 -20.21 -15.76 -16.77
CA GLY A 69 -20.94 -14.49 -16.89
C GLY A 69 -20.89 -13.61 -15.65
N ALA A 70 -20.64 -14.20 -14.47
CA ALA A 70 -20.63 -13.48 -13.21
C ALA A 70 -19.27 -12.85 -12.85
N VAL A 71 -18.23 -13.14 -13.63
CA VAL A 71 -16.89 -12.53 -13.47
C VAL A 71 -16.74 -11.40 -14.47
N ASN A 72 -16.35 -10.22 -13.99
CA ASN A 72 -16.01 -9.10 -14.87
C ASN A 72 -14.61 -9.30 -15.49
N TRP A 73 -14.53 -10.06 -16.58
CA TRP A 73 -13.26 -10.40 -17.26
C TRP A 73 -12.43 -9.19 -17.71
N PRO A 74 -13.01 -8.12 -18.31
CA PRO A 74 -12.26 -6.92 -18.64
C PRO A 74 -11.54 -6.31 -17.43
N THR A 75 -12.23 -6.23 -16.31
CA THR A 75 -11.67 -5.63 -15.11
C THR A 75 -10.69 -6.56 -14.39
N ALA A 76 -10.99 -7.86 -14.32
CA ALA A 76 -10.05 -8.86 -13.82
C ALA A 76 -8.73 -8.84 -14.60
N GLY A 77 -8.79 -8.76 -15.93
CA GLY A 77 -7.62 -8.61 -16.80
C GLY A 77 -6.83 -7.32 -16.50
N THR A 78 -7.53 -6.22 -16.26
CA THR A 78 -6.92 -4.93 -15.89
C THR A 78 -6.18 -5.02 -14.54
N VAL A 79 -6.78 -5.67 -13.54
CA VAL A 79 -6.17 -5.86 -12.21
C VAL A 79 -4.93 -6.76 -12.30
N ILE A 80 -5.01 -7.88 -13.03
CA ILE A 80 -3.86 -8.77 -13.24
C ILE A 80 -2.73 -8.01 -13.95
N ALA A 81 -3.05 -7.28 -15.02
CA ALA A 81 -2.09 -6.46 -15.74
C ALA A 81 -1.46 -5.39 -14.83
N ALA A 82 -2.25 -4.75 -13.96
CA ALA A 82 -1.76 -3.77 -13.00
C ALA A 82 -0.78 -4.39 -11.98
N ILE A 83 -1.07 -5.59 -11.47
CA ILE A 83 -0.16 -6.33 -10.56
C ILE A 83 1.17 -6.60 -11.27
N VAL A 84 1.14 -7.21 -12.46
CA VAL A 84 2.36 -7.54 -13.22
C VAL A 84 3.14 -6.28 -13.60
N CYS A 85 2.46 -5.27 -14.12
CA CYS A 85 3.07 -4.01 -14.52
C CYS A 85 3.70 -3.30 -13.31
N SER A 86 3.05 -3.32 -12.15
CA SER A 86 3.59 -2.71 -10.93
C SER A 86 4.93 -3.33 -10.52
N ILE A 87 5.09 -4.66 -10.62
CA ILE A 87 6.35 -5.35 -10.31
C ILE A 87 7.46 -4.89 -11.26
N VAL A 88 7.17 -4.81 -12.56
CA VAL A 88 8.15 -4.39 -13.58
C VAL A 88 8.55 -2.93 -13.38
N VAL A 89 7.57 -2.03 -13.25
CA VAL A 89 7.82 -0.59 -13.11
C VAL A 89 8.60 -0.29 -11.82
N THR A 90 8.20 -0.90 -10.70
CA THR A 90 8.91 -0.73 -9.42
C THR A 90 10.31 -1.32 -9.47
N GLY A 91 10.50 -2.47 -10.12
CA GLY A 91 11.82 -3.09 -10.31
C GLY A 91 12.77 -2.20 -11.12
N ILE A 92 12.30 -1.64 -12.23
CA ILE A 92 13.07 -0.71 -13.06
C ILE A 92 13.40 0.57 -12.29
N ALA A 93 12.40 1.17 -11.62
CA ALA A 93 12.61 2.38 -10.82
C ALA A 93 13.62 2.13 -9.69
N ALA A 94 13.49 1.02 -8.97
CA ALA A 94 14.40 0.62 -7.89
C ALA A 94 15.83 0.42 -8.42
N PHE A 95 15.99 -0.21 -9.59
CA PHE A 95 17.30 -0.37 -10.22
C PHE A 95 17.98 0.98 -10.50
N PHE A 96 17.27 1.92 -11.12
CA PHE A 96 17.82 3.25 -11.41
C PHE A 96 18.14 4.05 -10.15
N ILE A 97 17.25 4.05 -9.16
CA ILE A 97 17.48 4.74 -7.88
C ILE A 97 18.70 4.15 -7.16
N GLN A 98 18.79 2.82 -7.11
CA GLN A 98 19.93 2.12 -6.51
C GLN A 98 21.23 2.44 -7.24
N ARG A 99 21.20 2.49 -8.58
CA ARG A 99 22.37 2.83 -9.40
C ARG A 99 22.81 4.29 -9.19
N MET A 100 21.87 5.22 -9.06
CA MET A 100 22.11 6.63 -8.75
C MET A 100 22.76 6.79 -7.38
N VAL A 101 22.17 6.21 -6.33
CA VAL A 101 22.69 6.29 -4.95
C VAL A 101 24.09 5.67 -4.86
N ARG A 102 24.30 4.49 -5.47
CA ARG A 102 25.61 3.84 -5.53
C ARG A 102 26.62 4.63 -6.36
N GLY A 103 26.19 5.34 -7.41
CA GLY A 103 27.05 6.23 -8.18
C GLY A 103 27.56 7.42 -7.38
N ALA A 104 26.69 8.03 -6.56
CA ALA A 104 27.03 9.20 -5.75
C ALA A 104 27.86 8.85 -4.51
N ILE A 105 27.47 7.83 -3.75
CA ILE A 105 28.07 7.52 -2.44
C ILE A 105 29.11 6.39 -2.54
N ARG A 106 28.92 5.45 -3.47
CA ARG A 106 29.72 4.22 -3.60
C ARG A 106 29.82 3.52 -2.24
N ASP A 107 31.00 3.03 -1.87
CA ASP A 107 31.23 2.36 -0.58
C ASP A 107 31.62 3.34 0.54
N ARG A 108 31.53 4.67 0.27
CA ARG A 108 31.96 5.73 1.20
C ARG A 108 30.80 6.25 2.06
N THR A 109 29.94 5.35 2.53
CA THR A 109 28.71 5.65 3.30
C THR A 109 28.96 6.30 4.66
N LYS A 110 30.21 6.31 5.15
CA LYS A 110 30.63 6.93 6.42
C LYS A 110 31.54 8.14 6.23
N ASN A 111 31.91 8.47 4.99
CA ASN A 111 32.84 9.58 4.72
C ASN A 111 32.06 10.91 4.75
N LEU A 112 32.40 11.76 5.72
CA LEU A 112 31.71 13.03 5.93
C LEU A 112 31.74 13.92 4.69
N THR A 113 32.86 14.00 3.95
CA THR A 113 32.97 14.87 2.77
C THR A 113 32.01 14.43 1.66
N VAL A 114 31.89 13.12 1.45
CA VAL A 114 30.96 12.54 0.46
C VAL A 114 29.51 12.76 0.93
N LEU A 115 29.24 12.62 2.22
CA LEU A 115 27.90 12.79 2.78
C LEU A 115 27.46 14.26 2.82
N LEU A 116 28.36 15.22 3.01
CA LEU A 116 28.04 16.64 2.89
C LEU A 116 27.66 17.00 1.45
N ALA A 117 28.29 16.39 0.45
CA ALA A 117 27.98 16.60 -0.96
C ALA A 117 26.71 15.85 -1.42
N HIS A 118 26.54 14.59 -0.99
CA HIS A 118 25.49 13.72 -1.53
C HIS A 118 24.49 13.16 -0.51
N GLY A 119 24.86 13.08 0.76
CA GLY A 119 24.01 12.51 1.81
C GLY A 119 22.77 13.35 2.09
N SER A 120 22.88 14.68 2.00
CA SER A 120 21.76 15.60 2.23
C SER A 120 20.62 15.44 1.24
N TRP A 121 20.91 15.48 -0.07
CA TRP A 121 19.84 15.34 -1.07
C TRP A 121 19.37 13.88 -1.19
N ILE A 122 20.24 12.87 -1.03
CA ILE A 122 19.78 11.48 -1.07
C ILE A 122 18.88 11.17 0.13
N GLY A 123 19.35 11.48 1.35
CA GLY A 123 18.57 11.26 2.57
C GLY A 123 17.31 12.11 2.62
N GLY A 124 17.40 13.36 2.15
CA GLY A 124 16.26 14.26 2.05
C GLY A 124 15.19 13.74 1.09
N GLY A 125 15.60 13.18 -0.05
CA GLY A 125 14.69 12.60 -1.04
C GLY A 125 14.01 11.33 -0.50
N MET A 126 14.75 10.49 0.21
CA MET A 126 14.19 9.31 0.89
C MET A 126 13.13 9.72 1.93
N LEU A 127 13.44 10.68 2.81
CA LEU A 127 12.48 11.17 3.80
C LEU A 127 11.27 11.86 3.16
N ALA A 128 11.49 12.68 2.12
CA ALA A 128 10.41 13.34 1.40
C ALA A 128 9.45 12.32 0.79
N GLY A 129 9.98 11.29 0.11
CA GLY A 129 9.18 10.22 -0.47
C GLY A 129 8.40 9.43 0.59
N LEU A 130 9.05 9.05 1.69
CA LEU A 130 8.42 8.33 2.79
C LEU A 130 7.32 9.17 3.47
N THR A 131 7.61 10.43 3.79
CA THR A 131 6.62 11.34 4.40
C THR A 131 5.44 11.58 3.46
N TYR A 132 5.70 11.88 2.18
CA TYR A 132 4.63 12.07 1.20
C TYR A 132 3.74 10.83 1.09
N PHE A 133 4.35 9.66 0.97
CA PHE A 133 3.62 8.39 0.93
C PHE A 133 2.80 8.14 2.21
N MET A 134 3.38 8.41 3.38
CA MET A 134 2.71 8.27 4.66
C MET A 134 1.56 9.27 4.84
N LEU A 135 1.68 10.49 4.33
CA LEU A 135 0.59 11.46 4.35
C LEU A 135 -0.53 11.02 3.41
N VAL A 136 -0.23 10.76 2.13
CA VAL A 136 -1.24 10.51 1.09
C VAL A 136 -1.93 9.15 1.24
N LYS A 137 -1.15 8.08 1.50
CA LYS A 137 -1.67 6.71 1.52
C LYS A 137 -1.76 6.12 2.91
N GLY A 138 -0.71 6.27 3.73
CA GLY A 138 -0.65 5.67 5.05
C GLY A 138 -1.73 6.23 5.99
N MET A 139 -1.60 7.48 6.40
CA MET A 139 -2.38 8.02 7.52
C MET A 139 -3.63 8.81 7.09
N LYS A 140 -4.19 8.52 5.90
CA LYS A 140 -5.31 9.27 5.32
C LYS A 140 -6.59 9.33 6.20
N HIS A 141 -6.74 8.40 7.15
CA HIS A 141 -7.86 8.33 8.08
C HIS A 141 -7.62 9.08 9.40
N VAL A 142 -6.38 9.50 9.68
CA VAL A 142 -6.08 10.30 10.86
C VAL A 142 -6.60 11.71 10.62
N GLY A 143 -7.54 12.18 11.45
CA GLY A 143 -8.25 13.45 11.24
C GLY A 143 -7.33 14.64 10.98
N PHE A 144 -6.22 14.74 11.73
CA PHE A 144 -5.19 15.76 11.52
C PHE A 144 -4.50 15.65 10.16
N VAL A 145 -4.12 14.43 9.74
CA VAL A 145 -3.45 14.19 8.45
C VAL A 145 -4.40 14.42 7.28
N LYS A 146 -5.67 14.11 7.44
CA LYS A 146 -6.70 14.38 6.42
C LYS A 146 -6.81 15.87 6.14
N HIS A 147 -6.83 16.70 7.18
CA HIS A 147 -6.85 18.16 7.04
C HIS A 147 -5.58 18.67 6.35
N LEU A 148 -4.40 18.22 6.80
CA LEU A 148 -3.12 18.54 6.14
C LEU A 148 -3.07 18.12 4.67
N ASN A 149 -3.60 16.95 4.33
CA ASN A 149 -3.66 16.48 2.94
C ASN A 149 -4.57 17.37 2.09
N GLN A 150 -5.77 17.70 2.59
CA GLN A 150 -6.74 18.49 1.85
C GLN A 150 -6.23 19.92 1.64
N GLU A 151 -5.68 20.55 2.67
CA GLU A 151 -5.22 21.94 2.57
C GLU A 151 -3.88 22.09 1.85
N PHE A 152 -2.96 21.13 2.00
CA PHE A 152 -1.58 21.29 1.57
C PHE A 152 -1.19 20.36 0.43
N VAL A 153 -1.66 19.11 0.42
CA VAL A 153 -1.24 18.14 -0.60
C VAL A 153 -2.14 18.18 -1.83
N GLN A 154 -3.43 18.45 -1.67
CA GLN A 154 -4.38 18.53 -2.78
C GLN A 154 -4.46 19.93 -3.41
N SER A 155 -4.12 20.98 -2.65
CA SER A 155 -4.09 22.36 -3.15
C SER A 155 -2.90 22.66 -4.08
N TYR A 156 -1.83 21.88 -3.99
CA TYR A 156 -0.62 22.07 -4.79
C TYR A 156 -0.33 20.83 -5.64
N ALA A 157 0.38 21.02 -6.75
CA ALA A 157 0.80 19.89 -7.58
C ALA A 157 1.69 18.93 -6.76
N PRO A 158 1.49 17.59 -6.85
CA PRO A 158 2.28 16.60 -6.10
C PRO A 158 3.79 16.80 -6.19
N ILE A 159 4.28 17.21 -7.35
CA ILE A 159 5.69 17.49 -7.61
C ILE A 159 6.19 18.65 -6.75
N VAL A 160 5.40 19.72 -6.59
CA VAL A 160 5.77 20.89 -5.79
C VAL A 160 5.91 20.51 -4.32
N VAL A 161 4.95 19.74 -3.79
CA VAL A 161 4.97 19.26 -2.40
C VAL A 161 6.20 18.36 -2.17
N LEU A 162 6.46 17.43 -3.08
CA LEU A 162 7.63 16.55 -3.01
C LEU A 162 8.96 17.32 -3.05
N LEU A 163 9.09 18.30 -3.95
CA LEU A 163 10.28 19.15 -4.05
C LEU A 163 10.47 20.00 -2.78
N ALA A 164 9.39 20.56 -2.23
CA ALA A 164 9.44 21.34 -1.01
C ALA A 164 9.89 20.48 0.19
N LEU A 165 9.30 19.29 0.37
CA LEU A 165 9.72 18.33 1.39
C LEU A 165 11.17 17.89 1.18
N TRP A 166 11.58 17.64 -0.06
CA TRP A 166 12.94 17.24 -0.39
C TRP A 166 13.95 18.32 -0.01
N MET A 167 13.68 19.58 -0.36
CA MET A 167 14.54 20.70 0.06
C MET A 167 14.57 20.86 1.58
N ALA A 168 13.41 20.82 2.24
CA ALA A 168 13.34 20.97 3.70
C ALA A 168 14.15 19.89 4.43
N TYR A 169 13.92 18.61 4.10
CA TYR A 169 14.68 17.51 4.71
C TYR A 169 16.16 17.53 4.29
N GLY A 170 16.47 17.95 3.07
CA GLY A 170 17.85 18.11 2.61
C GLY A 170 18.61 19.14 3.44
N ILE A 171 18.02 20.30 3.71
CA ILE A 171 18.59 21.35 4.57
C ILE A 171 18.79 20.83 5.99
N VAL A 172 17.79 20.17 6.58
CA VAL A 172 17.87 19.60 7.93
C VAL A 172 19.00 18.58 8.03
N ILE A 173 19.10 17.64 7.08
CA ILE A 173 20.17 16.64 7.08
C ILE A 173 21.53 17.31 6.88
N HIS A 174 21.64 18.31 6.01
CA HIS A 174 22.88 19.06 5.83
C HIS A 174 23.32 19.75 7.12
N ALA A 175 22.40 20.44 7.81
CA ALA A 175 22.67 21.08 9.10
C ALA A 175 23.11 20.07 10.17
N LEU A 176 22.49 18.88 10.22
CA LEU A 176 22.90 17.80 11.12
C LEU A 176 24.29 17.24 10.81
N LEU A 177 24.64 17.12 9.51
CA LEU A 177 25.96 16.66 9.10
C LEU A 177 27.05 17.67 9.43
N VAL A 178 26.77 18.97 9.30
CA VAL A 178 27.72 20.04 9.66
C VAL A 178 27.93 20.12 11.17
N THR A 179 26.84 20.07 11.95
CA THR A 179 26.92 20.22 13.42
C THR A 179 27.49 19.00 14.13
N PHE A 180 27.13 17.78 13.72
CA PHE A 180 27.54 16.53 14.39
C PHE A 180 28.63 15.75 13.63
N GLY A 181 29.03 16.20 12.45
CA GLY A 181 30.15 15.68 11.67
C GLY A 181 30.13 14.16 11.51
N LYS A 182 31.24 13.51 11.90
CA LYS A 182 31.44 12.05 11.76
C LYS A 182 30.41 11.21 12.53
N ARG A 183 29.75 11.76 13.56
CA ARG A 183 28.73 11.03 14.32
C ARG A 183 27.43 10.94 13.52
N ALA A 184 26.96 12.04 12.93
CA ALA A 184 25.82 12.04 12.03
C ALA A 184 26.08 11.20 10.78
N ALA A 185 27.28 11.32 10.18
CA ALA A 185 27.66 10.55 8.99
C ALA A 185 27.54 9.03 9.20
N ARG A 186 27.90 8.50 10.38
CA ARG A 186 27.77 7.06 10.68
C ARG A 186 26.33 6.61 10.92
N ARG A 187 25.44 7.51 11.34
CA ARG A 187 24.06 7.18 11.74
C ARG A 187 23.00 7.52 10.70
N LEU A 188 23.33 8.30 9.67
CA LEU A 188 22.37 8.75 8.66
C LEU A 188 21.62 7.58 8.00
N PHE A 189 22.31 6.68 7.29
CA PHE A 189 21.64 5.57 6.60
C PHE A 189 20.99 4.54 7.52
N PRO A 190 21.60 4.13 8.65
CA PRO A 190 20.90 3.28 9.62
C PRO A 190 19.61 3.91 10.16
N ALA A 191 19.61 5.21 10.47
CA ALA A 191 18.41 5.90 10.93
C ALA A 191 17.33 5.96 9.84
N LEU A 192 17.72 6.29 8.59
CA LEU A 192 16.81 6.28 7.45
C LEU A 192 16.22 4.89 7.19
N ALA A 193 17.03 3.83 7.33
CA ALA A 193 16.56 2.46 7.18
C ALA A 193 15.51 2.10 8.24
N ILE A 194 15.74 2.46 9.51
CA ILE A 194 14.77 2.23 10.60
C ILE A 194 13.46 2.97 10.33
N ILE A 195 13.53 4.27 9.96
CA ILE A 195 12.35 5.07 9.61
C ILE A 195 11.61 4.45 8.43
N GLY A 196 12.33 4.03 7.39
CA GLY A 196 11.77 3.34 6.23
C GLY A 196 11.06 2.04 6.61
N THR A 197 11.65 1.22 7.48
CA THR A 197 11.02 0.00 7.97
C THR A 197 9.72 0.26 8.71
N PHE A 198 9.67 1.28 9.59
CA PHE A 198 8.43 1.65 10.27
C PHE A 198 7.35 2.13 9.30
N ALA A 199 7.71 2.98 8.32
CA ALA A 199 6.78 3.45 7.30
C ALA A 199 6.25 2.29 6.44
N MET A 200 7.11 1.36 6.04
CA MET A 200 6.70 0.16 5.30
C MET A 200 5.80 -0.75 6.13
N ALA A 201 6.15 -1.00 7.40
CA ALA A 201 5.34 -1.82 8.30
C ALA A 201 3.93 -1.24 8.49
N PHE A 202 3.82 0.08 8.65
CA PHE A 202 2.52 0.74 8.75
C PHE A 202 1.70 0.58 7.47
N ALA A 203 2.33 0.80 6.32
CA ALA A 203 1.67 0.73 5.02
C ALA A 203 1.22 -0.68 4.63
N PHE A 204 2.05 -1.69 4.88
CA PHE A 204 1.66 -3.09 4.68
C PHE A 204 0.60 -3.51 5.68
N GLY A 205 0.74 -3.14 6.96
CA GLY A 205 -0.25 -3.45 7.99
C GLY A 205 -1.66 -2.98 7.64
N GLN A 206 -1.81 -1.77 7.11
CA GLN A 206 -3.13 -1.27 6.69
C GLN A 206 -3.71 -2.00 5.49
N ASN A 207 -2.90 -2.24 4.45
CA ASN A 207 -3.37 -2.91 3.24
C ASN A 207 -3.70 -4.37 3.49
N ASP A 208 -2.86 -5.08 4.25
CA ASP A 208 -3.06 -6.49 4.58
C ASP A 208 -4.23 -6.69 5.55
N LEU A 209 -4.39 -5.80 6.54
CA LEU A 209 -5.55 -5.82 7.44
C LEU A 209 -6.85 -5.65 6.64
N ALA A 210 -6.88 -4.69 5.70
CA ALA A 210 -8.03 -4.46 4.84
C ALA A 210 -8.37 -5.71 4.00
N ASN A 211 -7.36 -6.35 3.40
CA ASN A 211 -7.57 -7.55 2.58
C ASN A 211 -8.09 -8.73 3.40
N CYS A 212 -7.58 -8.93 4.62
CA CYS A 212 -8.03 -10.04 5.48
C CYS A 212 -9.41 -9.79 6.08
N ALA A 213 -9.70 -8.55 6.51
CA ALA A 213 -10.95 -8.23 7.20
C ALA A 213 -12.13 -8.05 6.24
N ALA A 214 -11.90 -7.61 5.01
CA ALA A 214 -12.97 -7.22 4.08
C ALA A 214 -13.98 -8.33 3.78
N PRO A 215 -13.59 -9.57 3.43
CA PRO A 215 -14.56 -10.64 3.14
C PRO A 215 -15.42 -10.98 4.37
N GLY A 216 -14.82 -11.06 5.55
CA GLY A 216 -15.53 -11.33 6.80
C GLY A 216 -16.51 -10.21 7.17
N LEU A 217 -16.09 -8.95 7.04
CA LEU A 217 -16.96 -7.80 7.28
C LEU A 217 -18.09 -7.71 6.25
N ALA A 218 -17.84 -8.04 4.98
CA ALA A 218 -18.87 -8.10 3.95
C ALA A 218 -19.92 -9.19 4.24
N ALA A 219 -19.48 -10.38 4.69
CA ALA A 219 -20.37 -11.45 5.12
C ALA A 219 -21.22 -11.04 6.33
N LEU A 220 -20.62 -10.41 7.35
CA LEU A 220 -21.34 -9.92 8.52
C LEU A 220 -22.37 -8.83 8.16
N ASN A 221 -21.99 -7.90 7.28
CA ASN A 221 -22.88 -6.84 6.84
C ASN A 221 -24.08 -7.39 6.05
N LEU A 222 -23.83 -8.36 5.17
CA LEU A 222 -24.88 -9.10 4.47
C LEU A 222 -25.88 -9.75 5.43
N ILE A 223 -25.39 -10.35 6.52
CA ILE A 223 -26.25 -10.99 7.54
C ILE A 223 -27.08 -9.93 8.30
N GLN A 224 -26.48 -8.80 8.66
CA GLN A 224 -27.16 -7.75 9.44
C GLN A 224 -28.22 -7.01 8.62
N HIS A 225 -28.01 -6.86 7.31
CA HIS A 225 -28.89 -6.10 6.43
C HIS A 225 -29.65 -6.98 5.43
N ARG A 226 -29.88 -8.26 5.75
CA ARG A 226 -30.60 -9.22 4.90
C ARG A 226 -31.93 -8.68 4.37
N GLU A 227 -32.60 -7.83 5.14
CA GLU A 227 -33.90 -7.23 4.80
C GLU A 227 -33.82 -6.06 3.80
N ALA A 228 -32.64 -5.42 3.66
CA ALA A 228 -32.44 -4.25 2.80
C ALA A 228 -32.02 -4.60 1.36
N GLY A 229 -31.85 -5.90 1.05
CA GLY A 229 -31.39 -6.38 -0.25
C GLY A 229 -29.87 -6.29 -0.44
N VAL A 230 -29.34 -7.06 -1.40
CA VAL A 230 -27.88 -7.28 -1.58
C VAL A 230 -27.12 -5.99 -1.88
N ALA A 231 -27.71 -5.05 -2.62
CA ALA A 231 -27.08 -3.77 -2.96
C ALA A 231 -26.84 -2.87 -1.73
N ALA A 232 -27.77 -2.86 -0.78
CA ALA A 232 -27.64 -2.10 0.47
C ALA A 232 -26.78 -2.85 1.48
N ALA A 233 -26.97 -4.16 1.60
CA ALA A 233 -26.33 -5.03 2.58
C ALA A 233 -24.85 -5.33 2.30
N THR A 234 -24.38 -5.06 1.08
CA THR A 234 -22.95 -5.14 0.78
C THR A 234 -22.21 -3.85 1.11
N GLN A 235 -22.89 -2.72 1.36
CA GLN A 235 -22.22 -1.46 1.70
C GLN A 235 -21.57 -1.56 3.08
N VAL A 236 -20.31 -1.98 3.12
CA VAL A 236 -19.50 -1.97 4.35
C VAL A 236 -19.01 -0.53 4.59
N PRO A 237 -19.57 0.22 5.55
CA PRO A 237 -19.00 1.49 5.95
C PRO A 237 -17.85 1.15 6.89
N ILE A 238 -16.64 1.00 6.34
CA ILE A 238 -15.44 0.93 7.17
C ILE A 238 -14.99 2.37 7.38
N ALA A 239 -15.37 2.91 8.55
CA ALA A 239 -14.95 4.22 9.04
C ALA A 239 -13.40 4.31 9.08
#